data_AF-A0A060ZU81-F1
#
_entry.id   AF-A0A060ZU81-F1
#
_cell.length_a   1.000
_cell.length_b   1.000
_cell.length_c   1.000
_cell.angle_alpha   90.00
_cell.angle_beta   90.00
_cell.angle_gamma   90.00
#
_symmetry.space_group_name_H-M   'P 1'
#
loop_
_entity.id
_entity.type
_entity.pdbx_description
1 polymer ?
#
loop_
_entity_poly.entity_id
_entity_poly.type
_entity_poly.pdbx_seq_one_letter_code
_entity_poly.pdbx_strand_id
1 'polypeptide(L)'
;MPRFADSITVELLDSVFQGDQPPPVPPGGVTLRRAAQLPGPVDPTETVSGPGETHFHTESSPPARCLSTSRAVLHQAADSEITAWLAADPVQAEQARRHGLHSLIAAPLKARDRALGVVLLIRHTASREPFTEDDLFVTENLVARAAICIDNARRYARERGIALALQRSLLAHRPETQHAVEVASRYLPSEGGAGVGGDWFDVIPLPCARVGLVVGDVVGHGINASATMGRLRTAVRTLADIDMPPDELLTHLDDIVTHATPEGDADSSEIAADLGATCLYTIYDPVSRRLTLATAGHPAPTLVSPDGTVRSIDLPTGPPLGLGSLPFEAAELEVPEGSSLVLFTDGLLETRARDIDEGLEALRNALEHPTAAATSSVTPPPEALCDSVLEAMLPEAGGPAQPDDIALVIARTRALDEDHVAQWDLPRDPAIVAEARKNASQQLTEWGVEDAAFTTELVVSELVTNAIRHATEPIRLRLIRQPHSLICEVSDGSTTTPHLRRARLFDEGGRGLLLVAQLTPRWGTRHHAHGKTIWAEQTLSPAP
;
A
#
# COMPACT_ATOMS: atom_id res chain seq x y z
N MET A 1 -37.88 -15.56 -34.32
CA MET A 1 -37.82 -14.18 -34.84
C MET A 1 -36.58 -14.07 -35.70
N PRO A 2 -36.63 -13.43 -36.88
CA PRO A 2 -35.39 -13.05 -37.57
C PRO A 2 -34.54 -12.19 -36.62
N ARG A 3 -33.21 -12.35 -36.65
CA ARG A 3 -32.30 -11.50 -35.87
C ARG A 3 -32.47 -10.05 -36.34
N PHE A 4 -32.54 -9.11 -35.39
CA PHE A 4 -32.79 -7.68 -35.69
C PHE A 4 -31.71 -7.07 -36.59
N ALA A 5 -30.46 -7.47 -36.39
CA ALA A 5 -29.30 -7.13 -37.21
C ALA A 5 -28.45 -8.40 -37.42
N ASP A 6 -27.69 -8.43 -38.51
CA ASP A 6 -26.77 -9.53 -38.82
C ASP A 6 -25.46 -9.37 -38.06
N SER A 7 -24.96 -8.13 -37.91
CA SER A 7 -23.84 -7.82 -37.01
C SER A 7 -24.10 -6.55 -36.19
N ILE A 8 -23.58 -6.53 -34.97
CA ILE A 8 -23.69 -5.41 -34.04
C ILE A 8 -22.31 -5.14 -33.46
N THR A 9 -21.89 -3.88 -33.42
CA THR A 9 -20.69 -3.47 -32.69
C THR A 9 -21.03 -2.31 -31.76
N VAL A 10 -20.44 -2.34 -30.58
CA VAL A 10 -20.51 -1.26 -29.59
C VAL A 10 -19.10 -0.71 -29.42
N GLU A 11 -18.91 0.55 -29.76
CA GLU A 11 -17.60 1.20 -29.69
C GLU A 11 -17.70 2.44 -28.79
N LEU A 12 -16.81 2.55 -27.80
CA LEU A 12 -16.80 3.60 -26.79
C LEU A 12 -15.54 4.44 -26.88
N LEU A 13 -15.60 5.69 -26.45
CA LEU A 13 -14.41 6.52 -26.25
C LEU A 13 -13.53 5.91 -25.16
N ASP A 14 -12.21 5.99 -25.33
CA ASP A 14 -11.25 5.36 -24.41
C ASP A 14 -11.42 5.86 -22.96
N SER A 15 -11.73 7.14 -22.78
CA SER A 15 -12.01 7.76 -21.48
C SER A 15 -13.14 7.06 -20.71
N VAL A 16 -14.10 6.44 -21.39
CA VAL A 16 -15.21 5.73 -20.74
C VAL A 16 -14.71 4.50 -19.99
N PHE A 17 -13.68 3.82 -20.49
CA PHE A 17 -13.05 2.67 -19.82
C PHE A 17 -12.26 3.08 -18.59
N GLN A 18 -11.75 4.31 -18.57
CA GLN A 18 -10.97 4.86 -17.45
C GLN A 18 -11.86 5.52 -16.38
N GLY A 19 -13.18 5.55 -16.57
CA GLY A 19 -14.11 6.29 -15.70
C GLY A 19 -14.18 7.79 -15.99
N ASP A 20 -13.34 8.29 -16.90
CA ASP A 20 -13.20 9.71 -17.19
C ASP A 20 -14.34 10.26 -18.03
N GLN A 21 -14.58 11.56 -17.85
CA GLN A 21 -15.58 12.25 -18.64
C GLN A 21 -15.09 12.39 -20.09
N PRO A 22 -15.83 11.89 -21.09
CA PRO A 22 -15.40 11.98 -22.46
C PRO A 22 -15.29 13.44 -22.90
N PRO A 23 -14.23 13.78 -23.64
CA PRO A 23 -14.10 15.09 -24.24
C PRO A 23 -15.18 15.29 -25.30
N PRO A 24 -15.50 16.54 -25.67
CA PRO A 24 -16.29 16.81 -26.85
C PRO A 24 -15.60 16.19 -28.08
N VAL A 25 -16.40 15.66 -29.01
CA VAL A 25 -15.90 15.01 -30.22
C VAL A 25 -15.09 16.03 -31.04
N PRO A 26 -13.79 15.81 -31.28
CA PRO A 26 -12.95 16.77 -31.97
C PRO A 26 -13.27 16.83 -33.48
N PRO A 27 -13.05 17.98 -34.14
CA PRO A 27 -13.07 18.06 -35.59
C PRO A 27 -11.89 17.26 -36.18
N GLY A 28 -12.12 16.49 -37.26
CA GLY A 28 -11.08 15.69 -37.93
C GLY A 28 -11.12 14.17 -37.70
N GLY A 29 -12.09 13.64 -36.96
CA GLY A 29 -12.30 12.20 -36.75
C GLY A 29 -12.26 11.78 -35.27
N VAL A 30 -12.56 10.51 -35.00
CA VAL A 30 -12.68 9.98 -33.63
C VAL A 30 -12.08 8.59 -33.52
N THR A 31 -11.30 8.36 -32.46
CA THR A 31 -10.83 7.01 -32.10
C THR A 31 -11.79 6.40 -31.10
N LEU A 32 -12.31 5.21 -31.40
CA LEU A 32 -13.20 4.45 -30.54
C LEU A 32 -12.60 3.08 -30.24
N ARG A 33 -12.77 2.59 -29.02
CA ARG A 33 -12.42 1.23 -28.62
C ARG A 33 -13.66 0.34 -28.64
N ARG A 34 -13.57 -0.82 -29.27
CA ARG A 34 -14.65 -1.80 -29.33
C ARG A 34 -14.88 -2.42 -27.94
N ALA A 35 -16.06 -2.19 -27.37
CA ALA A 35 -16.47 -2.73 -26.08
C ALA A 35 -17.14 -4.10 -26.22
N ALA A 36 -17.94 -4.29 -27.27
CA ALA A 36 -18.66 -5.54 -27.53
C ALA A 36 -18.94 -5.72 -29.02
N GLN A 37 -19.11 -6.97 -29.43
CA GLN A 37 -19.45 -7.33 -30.80
C GLN A 37 -20.34 -8.58 -30.84
N LEU A 38 -21.38 -8.52 -31.66
CA LEU A 38 -22.08 -9.69 -32.17
C LEU A 38 -21.64 -9.87 -33.63
N PRO A 39 -20.73 -10.83 -33.92
CA PRO A 39 -20.28 -11.07 -35.28
C PRO A 39 -21.42 -11.61 -36.15
N GLY A 40 -21.39 -11.24 -37.43
CA GLY A 40 -22.29 -11.80 -38.44
C GLY A 40 -21.93 -13.23 -38.84
N PRO A 41 -22.54 -13.78 -39.90
CA PRO A 41 -22.17 -15.08 -40.47
C PRO A 41 -20.81 -14.99 -41.20
N VAL A 42 -19.77 -14.68 -40.44
CA VAL A 42 -18.36 -14.63 -40.85
C VAL A 42 -17.65 -15.80 -40.18
N ASP A 43 -16.71 -16.43 -40.86
CA ASP A 43 -15.85 -17.45 -40.26
C ASP A 43 -15.10 -16.82 -39.07
N PRO A 44 -15.10 -17.41 -37.85
CA PRO A 44 -14.40 -16.85 -36.69
C PRO A 44 -12.90 -16.57 -36.93
N THR A 45 -12.32 -17.21 -37.95
CA THR A 45 -10.93 -17.03 -38.38
C THR A 45 -10.69 -15.76 -39.22
N GLU A 46 -11.74 -15.08 -39.68
CA GLU A 46 -11.67 -13.88 -40.54
C GLU A 46 -12.11 -12.59 -39.83
N THR A 47 -12.50 -12.65 -38.55
CA THR A 47 -12.77 -11.45 -37.73
C THR A 47 -11.47 -10.72 -37.41
N VAL A 48 -11.19 -9.65 -38.17
CA VAL A 48 -9.96 -8.85 -38.08
C VAL A 48 -9.85 -8.04 -36.78
N SER A 49 -10.96 -7.81 -36.06
CA SER A 49 -10.94 -7.00 -34.84
C SER A 49 -11.91 -7.46 -33.76
N GLY A 50 -11.38 -7.83 -32.60
CA GLY A 50 -12.14 -8.24 -31.42
C GLY A 50 -12.45 -7.11 -30.42
N PRO A 51 -13.21 -7.37 -29.36
CA PRO A 51 -13.32 -6.46 -28.21
C PRO A 51 -11.94 -6.06 -27.68
N GLY A 52 -11.76 -4.78 -27.35
CA GLY A 52 -10.51 -4.20 -26.85
C GLY A 52 -9.70 -3.42 -27.90
N GLU A 53 -9.91 -3.65 -29.19
CA GLU A 53 -9.21 -2.94 -30.26
C GLU A 53 -9.74 -1.52 -30.48
N THR A 54 -8.82 -0.62 -30.87
CA THR A 54 -9.11 0.80 -31.14
C THR A 54 -9.15 1.08 -32.64
N HIS A 55 -10.22 1.71 -33.11
CA HIS A 55 -10.45 2.05 -34.51
C HIS A 55 -10.57 3.57 -34.69
N PHE A 56 -9.90 4.08 -35.71
CA PHE A 56 -9.96 5.50 -36.07
C PHE A 56 -11.01 5.70 -37.17
N HIS A 57 -11.98 6.56 -36.89
CA HIS A 57 -13.08 6.91 -37.77
C HIS A 57 -12.88 8.32 -38.32
N THR A 58 -12.74 8.46 -39.63
CA THR A 58 -12.62 9.76 -40.31
C THR A 58 -13.91 10.57 -40.15
N GLU A 59 -13.82 11.91 -40.25
CA GLU A 59 -14.97 12.81 -40.02
C GLU A 59 -16.21 12.50 -40.88
N SER A 60 -16.01 11.99 -42.10
CA SER A 60 -17.09 11.62 -43.01
C SER A 60 -17.72 10.26 -42.73
N SER A 61 -17.18 9.46 -41.80
CA SER A 61 -17.69 8.13 -41.50
C SER A 61 -19.02 8.19 -40.74
N PRO A 62 -19.93 7.21 -40.93
CA PRO A 62 -21.18 7.15 -40.17
C PRO A 62 -20.98 7.21 -38.64
N PRO A 63 -19.99 6.49 -38.05
CA PRO A 63 -19.66 6.62 -36.63
C PRO A 63 -19.31 8.05 -36.19
N ALA A 64 -18.43 8.73 -36.92
CA ALA A 64 -17.98 10.09 -36.58
C ALA A 64 -19.10 11.13 -36.78
N ARG A 65 -19.90 10.98 -37.85
CA ARG A 65 -21.06 11.85 -38.12
C ARG A 65 -22.16 11.67 -37.09
N CYS A 66 -22.47 10.44 -36.72
CA CYS A 66 -23.43 10.12 -35.67
C CYS A 66 -23.05 10.78 -34.33
N LEU A 67 -21.77 10.69 -33.96
CA LEU A 67 -21.23 11.30 -32.74
C LEU A 67 -21.22 12.84 -32.79
N SER A 68 -20.76 13.43 -33.90
CA SER A 68 -20.69 14.89 -34.06
C SER A 68 -22.08 15.55 -34.12
N THR A 69 -23.05 14.92 -34.77
CA THR A 69 -24.44 15.42 -34.86
C THR A 69 -25.29 15.03 -33.65
N SER A 70 -24.83 14.06 -32.84
CA SER A 70 -25.58 13.48 -31.72
C SER A 70 -26.96 12.95 -32.12
N ARG A 71 -27.08 12.41 -33.34
CA ARG A 71 -28.32 11.84 -33.88
C ARG A 71 -28.03 10.48 -34.49
N ALA A 72 -28.99 9.56 -34.37
CA ALA A 72 -28.90 8.30 -35.08
C ALA A 72 -29.05 8.55 -36.60
N VAL A 73 -28.31 7.78 -37.39
CA VAL A 73 -28.33 7.86 -38.85
C VAL A 73 -28.60 6.49 -39.43
N LEU A 74 -29.49 6.46 -40.42
CA LEU A 74 -29.83 5.29 -41.22
C LEU A 74 -29.24 5.47 -42.61
N HIS A 75 -28.47 4.48 -43.05
CA HIS A 75 -27.84 4.48 -44.36
C HIS A 75 -28.14 3.22 -45.15
N GLN A 76 -28.24 3.38 -46.46
CA GLN A 76 -28.28 2.28 -47.42
C GLN A 76 -26.90 2.12 -48.07
N ALA A 77 -26.56 0.91 -48.53
CA ALA A 77 -25.24 0.66 -49.13
C ALA A 77 -24.94 1.48 -50.39
N ALA A 78 -25.98 1.96 -51.09
CA ALA A 78 -25.83 2.83 -52.25
C ALA A 78 -25.51 4.29 -51.87
N ASP A 79 -25.56 4.65 -50.59
CA ASP A 79 -25.27 6.01 -50.15
C ASP A 79 -23.79 6.34 -50.40
N SER A 80 -23.56 7.52 -50.96
CA SER A 80 -22.21 8.01 -51.26
C SER A 80 -21.30 8.07 -50.03
N GLU A 81 -21.87 8.28 -48.84
CA GLU A 81 -21.15 8.33 -47.57
C GLU A 81 -20.65 6.96 -47.12
N ILE A 82 -21.46 5.90 -47.30
CA ILE A 82 -21.04 4.52 -47.03
C ILE A 82 -19.97 4.10 -48.03
N THR A 83 -20.13 4.47 -49.30
CA THR A 83 -19.13 4.19 -50.34
C THR A 83 -17.79 4.86 -50.02
N ALA A 84 -17.81 6.12 -49.57
CA ALA A 84 -16.60 6.86 -49.19
C ALA A 84 -15.96 6.31 -47.91
N TRP A 85 -16.76 5.93 -46.92
CA TRP A 85 -16.26 5.32 -45.69
C TRP A 85 -15.58 3.97 -45.94
N LEU A 86 -16.22 3.08 -46.72
CA LEU A 86 -15.61 1.81 -47.11
C LEU A 86 -14.34 2.04 -47.94
N ALA A 87 -14.30 3.04 -48.83
CA ALA A 87 -13.09 3.34 -49.60
C ALA A 87 -11.87 3.76 -48.75
N ALA A 88 -12.09 4.24 -47.51
CA ALA A 88 -11.03 4.64 -46.59
C ALA A 88 -10.34 3.45 -45.88
N ASP A 89 -10.98 2.27 -45.85
CA ASP A 89 -10.43 1.03 -45.29
C ASP A 89 -10.60 -0.13 -46.29
N PRO A 90 -9.55 -0.47 -47.07
CA PRO A 90 -9.63 -1.51 -48.10
C PRO A 90 -10.02 -2.90 -47.56
N VAL A 91 -9.74 -3.20 -46.29
CA VAL A 91 -10.08 -4.48 -45.65
C VAL A 91 -11.57 -4.51 -45.30
N GLN A 92 -12.09 -3.45 -44.67
CA GLN A 92 -13.54 -3.32 -44.44
C GLN A 92 -14.34 -3.25 -45.74
N ALA A 93 -13.83 -2.58 -46.78
CA ALA A 93 -14.47 -2.52 -48.10
C ALA A 93 -14.65 -3.91 -48.72
N GLU A 94 -13.61 -4.74 -48.62
CA GLU A 94 -13.61 -6.07 -49.19
C GLU A 94 -14.56 -7.01 -48.43
N GLN A 95 -14.58 -6.93 -47.10
CA GLN A 95 -15.54 -7.66 -46.28
C GLN A 95 -17.00 -7.21 -46.53
N ALA A 96 -17.24 -5.91 -46.59
CA ALA A 96 -18.56 -5.35 -46.88
C ALA A 96 -19.08 -5.79 -48.27
N ARG A 97 -18.20 -5.86 -49.28
CA ARG A 97 -18.53 -6.38 -50.62
C ARG A 97 -18.82 -7.88 -50.62
N ARG A 98 -17.97 -8.68 -49.97
CA ARG A 98 -18.11 -10.15 -49.92
C ARG A 98 -19.39 -10.60 -49.23
N HIS A 99 -19.78 -9.92 -48.16
CA HIS A 99 -20.98 -10.26 -47.39
C HIS A 99 -22.21 -9.46 -47.80
N GLY A 100 -22.08 -8.55 -48.77
CA GLY A 100 -23.16 -7.72 -49.30
C GLY A 100 -23.82 -6.86 -48.21
N LEU A 101 -23.06 -5.99 -47.56
CA LEU A 101 -23.63 -4.94 -46.71
C LEU A 101 -24.67 -4.18 -47.54
N HIS A 102 -25.91 -4.12 -47.07
CA HIS A 102 -26.98 -3.41 -47.78
C HIS A 102 -27.66 -2.32 -46.95
N SER A 103 -27.64 -2.41 -45.62
CA SER A 103 -28.24 -1.40 -44.73
C SER A 103 -27.52 -1.29 -43.39
N LEU A 104 -27.40 -0.08 -42.86
CA LEU A 104 -26.66 0.25 -41.65
C LEU A 104 -27.41 1.29 -40.79
N ILE A 105 -27.44 1.07 -39.47
CA ILE A 105 -27.81 2.08 -38.49
C ILE A 105 -26.58 2.41 -37.63
N ALA A 106 -26.27 3.69 -37.47
CA ALA A 106 -25.33 4.17 -36.47
C ALA A 106 -26.08 5.02 -35.44
N ALA A 107 -26.08 4.61 -34.18
CA ALA A 107 -26.82 5.28 -33.11
C ALA A 107 -25.88 5.73 -31.97
N PRO A 108 -25.96 6.98 -31.49
CA PRO A 108 -25.02 7.49 -30.50
C PRO A 108 -25.41 7.01 -29.10
N LEU A 109 -24.44 6.48 -28.35
CA LEU A 109 -24.59 6.21 -26.93
C LEU A 109 -24.49 7.53 -26.17
N LYS A 110 -25.62 8.23 -26.04
CA LYS A 110 -25.70 9.53 -25.40
C LYS A 110 -26.32 9.44 -24.00
N ALA A 111 -25.64 9.97 -23.01
CA ALA A 111 -26.16 10.14 -21.65
C ALA A 111 -25.89 11.56 -21.16
N ARG A 112 -26.91 12.24 -20.61
CA ARG A 112 -26.79 13.57 -19.96
C ARG A 112 -26.00 14.58 -20.82
N ASP A 113 -26.37 14.67 -22.09
CA ASP A 113 -25.76 15.54 -23.11
C ASP A 113 -24.29 15.26 -23.49
N ARG A 114 -23.81 14.04 -23.26
CA ARG A 114 -22.49 13.60 -23.73
C ARG A 114 -22.56 12.29 -24.50
N ALA A 115 -21.81 12.23 -25.58
CA ALA A 115 -21.59 11.01 -26.34
C ALA A 115 -20.51 10.16 -25.64
N LEU A 116 -20.86 8.92 -25.32
CA LEU A 116 -19.95 7.92 -24.76
C LEU A 116 -19.31 7.08 -25.86
N GLY A 117 -19.96 6.98 -27.01
CA GLY A 117 -19.62 6.07 -28.10
C GLY A 117 -20.76 5.89 -29.07
N VAL A 118 -20.69 4.86 -29.90
CA VAL A 118 -21.65 4.57 -30.97
C VAL A 118 -21.97 3.07 -30.99
N VAL A 119 -23.21 2.75 -31.35
CA VAL A 119 -23.62 1.39 -31.73
C VAL A 119 -23.81 1.36 -33.23
N LEU A 120 -23.18 0.39 -33.89
CA LEU A 120 -23.36 0.13 -35.32
C LEU A 120 -24.10 -1.18 -35.50
N LEU A 121 -25.16 -1.15 -36.28
CA LEU A 121 -25.95 -2.32 -36.65
C LEU A 121 -25.93 -2.45 -38.16
N ILE A 122 -25.65 -3.65 -38.65
CA ILE A 122 -25.50 -3.91 -40.08
C ILE A 122 -26.37 -5.11 -40.48
N ARG A 123 -27.05 -4.98 -41.62
CA ARG A 123 -27.70 -6.09 -42.33
C ARG A 123 -26.95 -6.40 -43.63
N HIS A 124 -26.77 -7.69 -43.89
CA HIS A 124 -26.07 -8.28 -45.04
C HIS A 124 -27.07 -8.89 -46.03
N THR A 125 -26.64 -9.20 -47.26
CA THR A 125 -27.53 -9.71 -48.34
C THR A 125 -28.33 -10.97 -48.01
N ALA A 126 -27.98 -11.69 -46.92
CA ALA A 126 -28.77 -12.79 -46.38
C ALA A 126 -30.11 -12.33 -45.76
N SER A 127 -30.17 -11.11 -45.25
CA SER A 127 -31.37 -10.42 -44.78
C SER A 127 -32.03 -9.68 -45.94
N ARG A 128 -33.30 -9.98 -46.24
CA ARG A 128 -33.96 -9.48 -47.45
C ARG A 128 -34.43 -8.03 -47.37
N GLU A 129 -34.65 -7.50 -46.18
CA GLU A 129 -35.26 -6.18 -45.98
C GLU A 129 -34.27 -5.19 -45.32
N PRO A 130 -34.07 -3.99 -45.91
CA PRO A 130 -33.23 -2.95 -45.31
C PRO A 130 -33.84 -2.46 -44.00
N PHE A 131 -33.04 -1.80 -43.16
CA PHE A 131 -33.57 -1.11 -42.00
C PHE A 131 -34.53 0.01 -42.43
N THR A 132 -35.57 0.19 -41.65
CA THR A 132 -36.62 1.21 -41.80
C THR A 132 -36.50 2.29 -40.72
N GLU A 133 -37.27 3.37 -40.85
CA GLU A 133 -37.40 4.39 -39.79
C GLU A 133 -37.96 3.82 -38.48
N ASP A 134 -38.83 2.80 -38.55
CA ASP A 134 -39.33 2.11 -37.35
C ASP A 134 -38.20 1.34 -36.65
N ASP A 135 -37.30 0.70 -37.41
CA ASP A 135 -36.11 0.05 -36.86
C ASP A 135 -35.14 1.08 -36.23
N LEU A 136 -35.00 2.26 -36.85
CA LEU A 136 -34.20 3.36 -36.30
C LEU A 136 -34.77 3.82 -34.96
N PHE A 137 -36.09 4.04 -34.87
CA PHE A 137 -36.75 4.45 -33.63
C PHE A 137 -36.58 3.40 -32.51
N VAL A 138 -36.72 2.11 -32.81
CA VAL A 138 -36.49 1.04 -31.83
C VAL A 138 -35.02 1.03 -31.37
N THR A 139 -34.09 1.21 -32.31
CA THR A 139 -32.65 1.28 -32.02
C THR A 139 -32.34 2.44 -31.09
N GLU A 140 -32.85 3.64 -31.38
CA GLU A 140 -32.64 4.84 -30.54
C GLU A 140 -33.08 4.62 -29.09
N ASN A 141 -34.25 4.01 -28.89
CA ASN A 141 -34.75 3.73 -27.53
C ASN A 141 -33.88 2.71 -26.77
N LEU A 142 -33.43 1.64 -27.45
CA LEU A 142 -32.55 0.63 -26.84
C LEU A 142 -31.17 1.21 -26.52
N VAL A 143 -30.60 1.96 -27.46
CA VAL A 143 -29.28 2.60 -27.33
C VAL A 143 -29.32 3.67 -26.25
N ALA A 144 -30.40 4.46 -26.13
CA ALA A 144 -30.57 5.42 -25.05
C ALA A 144 -30.57 4.75 -23.66
N ARG A 145 -31.27 3.61 -23.51
CA ARG A 145 -31.27 2.86 -22.25
C ARG A 145 -29.89 2.27 -21.94
N ALA A 146 -29.21 1.71 -22.95
CA ALA A 146 -27.86 1.19 -22.81
C ALA A 146 -26.86 2.30 -22.43
N ALA A 147 -26.99 3.48 -23.02
CA ALA A 147 -26.12 4.63 -22.74
C ALA A 147 -26.20 5.07 -21.27
N ILE A 148 -27.40 5.05 -20.66
CA ILE A 148 -27.57 5.34 -19.23
C ILE A 148 -26.85 4.29 -18.37
N CYS A 149 -27.00 3.00 -18.68
CA CYS A 149 -26.31 1.93 -17.96
C CYS A 149 -24.79 2.06 -18.06
N ILE A 150 -24.26 2.38 -19.25
CA ILE A 150 -22.82 2.60 -19.47
C ILE A 150 -22.33 3.86 -18.74
N ASP A 151 -23.08 4.97 -18.74
CA ASP A 151 -22.70 6.19 -18.00
C ASP A 151 -22.65 5.93 -16.49
N ASN A 152 -23.59 5.16 -15.97
CA ASN A 152 -23.61 4.78 -14.55
C ASN A 152 -22.42 3.88 -14.21
N ALA A 153 -22.11 2.87 -15.03
CA ALA A 153 -20.94 2.02 -14.85
C ALA A 153 -19.63 2.84 -14.86
N ARG A 154 -19.50 3.79 -15.80
CA ARG A 154 -18.35 4.71 -15.88
C ARG A 154 -18.21 5.56 -14.62
N ARG A 155 -19.30 6.16 -14.13
CA ARG A 155 -19.27 6.99 -12.90
C ARG A 155 -18.83 6.17 -11.70
N TYR A 156 -19.37 4.95 -11.57
CA TYR A 156 -18.97 4.03 -10.51
C TYR A 156 -17.48 3.67 -10.61
N ALA A 157 -16.97 3.39 -11.82
CA ALA A 157 -15.55 3.14 -12.04
C ALA A 157 -14.67 4.35 -11.65
N ARG A 158 -15.11 5.58 -11.93
CA ARG A 158 -14.42 6.82 -11.54
C ARG A 158 -14.37 7.01 -10.03
N GLU A 159 -15.52 6.87 -9.37
CA GLU A 159 -15.63 7.00 -7.91
C GLU A 159 -14.73 5.96 -7.23
N ARG A 160 -14.76 4.71 -7.71
CA ARG A 160 -13.84 3.64 -7.27
C ARG A 160 -12.37 4.01 -7.52
N GLY A 161 -12.03 4.53 -8.70
CA GLY A 161 -10.67 4.94 -9.04
C GLY A 161 -10.12 6.07 -8.15
N ILE A 162 -10.94 7.06 -7.83
CA ILE A 162 -10.58 8.16 -6.90
C ILE A 162 -10.35 7.60 -5.49
N ALA A 163 -11.23 6.73 -5.02
CA ALA A 163 -11.14 6.15 -3.69
C ALA A 163 -9.87 5.28 -3.52
N LEU A 164 -9.58 4.43 -4.51
CA LEU A 164 -8.33 3.65 -4.57
C LEU A 164 -7.09 4.53 -4.67
N ALA A 165 -7.13 5.63 -5.42
CA ALA A 165 -6.01 6.57 -5.53
C ALA A 165 -5.73 7.28 -4.19
N LEU A 166 -6.78 7.70 -3.46
CA LEU A 166 -6.66 8.27 -2.12
C LEU A 166 -6.07 7.24 -1.15
N GLN A 167 -6.58 6.01 -1.13
CA GLN A 167 -6.07 4.94 -0.28
C GLN A 167 -4.61 4.62 -0.58
N ARG A 168 -4.24 4.50 -1.86
CA ARG A 168 -2.85 4.33 -2.27
C ARG A 168 -2.00 5.50 -1.81
N SER A 169 -2.48 6.74 -1.89
CA SER A 169 -1.72 7.89 -1.38
C SER A 169 -1.53 7.85 0.13
N LEU A 170 -2.50 7.30 0.86
CA LEU A 170 -2.36 7.05 2.28
C LEU A 170 -1.29 5.95 2.48
N LEU A 171 -1.46 4.77 1.90
CA LEU A 171 -0.54 3.62 2.07
C LEU A 171 0.86 3.82 1.47
N ALA A 172 1.04 4.73 0.50
CA ALA A 172 2.29 4.96 -0.22
C ALA A 172 3.29 5.75 0.63
N HIS A 173 3.83 5.11 1.65
CA HIS A 173 5.12 5.49 2.22
C HIS A 173 6.01 4.25 2.10
N ARG A 174 6.66 4.10 0.94
CA ARG A 174 7.79 3.18 0.83
C ARG A 174 8.92 3.78 1.68
N PRO A 175 9.37 3.11 2.74
CA PRO A 175 10.60 3.52 3.37
C PRO A 175 11.71 3.31 2.35
N GLU A 176 12.57 4.32 2.21
CA GLU A 176 13.92 4.09 1.72
C GLU A 176 14.53 2.93 2.54
N THR A 177 15.26 2.04 1.88
CA THR A 177 15.92 0.88 2.50
C THR A 177 16.46 1.23 3.88
N GLN A 178 15.91 0.62 4.93
CA GLN A 178 16.33 0.92 6.28
C GLN A 178 17.58 0.09 6.61
N HIS A 179 18.51 0.65 7.38
CA HIS A 179 19.73 -0.07 7.77
C HIS A 179 19.43 -1.33 8.59
N ALA A 180 18.33 -1.30 9.34
CA ALA A 180 17.87 -2.42 10.15
C ALA A 180 17.22 -3.55 9.34
N VAL A 181 16.58 -3.24 8.20
CA VAL A 181 15.77 -4.20 7.44
C VAL A 181 15.71 -3.92 5.93
N GLU A 182 15.70 -4.99 5.14
CA GLU A 182 15.25 -4.95 3.74
C GLU A 182 13.76 -5.27 3.70
N VAL A 183 12.95 -4.39 3.10
CA VAL A 183 11.49 -4.52 3.13
C VAL A 183 10.93 -4.61 1.74
N ALA A 184 10.10 -5.62 1.52
CA ALA A 184 9.15 -5.67 0.41
C ALA A 184 7.73 -5.72 0.94
N SER A 185 6.80 -5.11 0.19
CA SER A 185 5.38 -5.18 0.51
C SER A 185 4.53 -5.28 -0.73
N ARG A 186 3.34 -5.87 -0.56
CA ARG A 186 2.30 -5.99 -1.58
C ARG A 186 0.96 -5.65 -0.96
N TYR A 187 0.16 -4.93 -1.73
CA TYR A 187 -1.20 -4.56 -1.34
C TYR A 187 -2.16 -4.89 -2.48
N LEU A 188 -3.10 -5.80 -2.24
CA LEU A 188 -4.12 -6.21 -3.22
C LEU A 188 -5.50 -5.86 -2.66
N PRO A 189 -6.22 -4.90 -3.25
CA PRO A 189 -7.58 -4.58 -2.82
C PRO A 189 -8.58 -5.65 -3.29
N SER A 190 -9.62 -5.88 -2.51
CA SER A 190 -10.76 -6.75 -2.81
C SER A 190 -11.49 -6.33 -4.09
N GLU A 191 -12.02 -7.31 -4.81
CA GLU A 191 -12.62 -7.07 -6.13
C GLU A 191 -14.08 -6.56 -6.03
N GLY A 192 -14.76 -6.79 -4.89
CA GLY A 192 -16.22 -6.70 -4.75
C GLY A 192 -16.82 -5.47 -4.02
N GLY A 193 -16.04 -4.64 -3.33
CA GLY A 193 -16.53 -3.50 -2.55
C GLY A 193 -16.28 -2.13 -3.22
N ALA A 194 -16.86 -1.06 -2.67
CA ALA A 194 -16.70 0.34 -3.11
C ALA A 194 -15.28 0.90 -2.83
N GLY A 195 -14.24 0.18 -3.24
CA GLY A 195 -12.91 0.70 -3.60
C GLY A 195 -11.99 1.13 -2.48
N VAL A 196 -12.28 0.83 -1.21
CA VAL A 196 -11.40 1.19 -0.10
C VAL A 196 -11.46 0.17 1.04
N GLY A 197 -10.31 -0.35 1.43
CA GLY A 197 -10.16 -1.31 2.53
C GLY A 197 -9.92 -0.69 3.90
N GLY A 198 -10.09 -1.54 4.92
CA GLY A 198 -9.64 -1.31 6.29
C GLY A 198 -8.16 -1.61 6.50
N ASP A 199 -7.59 -2.52 5.71
CA ASP A 199 -6.18 -2.94 5.79
C ASP A 199 -5.16 -1.81 5.63
N TRP A 200 -4.14 -1.83 6.50
CA TRP A 200 -2.94 -1.03 6.34
C TRP A 200 -1.69 -1.71 6.87
N PHE A 201 -0.55 -1.23 6.41
CA PHE A 201 0.74 -1.50 7.03
C PHE A 201 1.60 -0.23 7.01
N ASP A 202 2.63 -0.21 7.85
CA ASP A 202 3.64 0.85 7.84
C ASP A 202 4.99 0.31 8.32
N VAL A 203 6.04 1.02 7.95
CA VAL A 203 7.40 0.75 8.40
C VAL A 203 8.02 2.07 8.86
N ILE A 204 8.23 2.16 10.16
CA ILE A 204 8.47 3.42 10.87
C ILE A 204 9.93 3.43 11.34
N PRO A 205 10.77 4.37 10.87
CA PRO A 205 12.11 4.51 11.41
C PRO A 205 12.02 5.01 12.86
N LEU A 206 12.56 4.23 13.79
CA LEU A 206 12.56 4.55 15.21
C LEU A 206 13.91 5.12 15.63
N PRO A 207 13.96 5.85 16.75
CA PRO A 207 15.23 6.25 17.34
C PRO A 207 16.16 5.06 17.56
N CYS A 208 17.47 5.33 17.60
CA CYS A 208 18.50 4.32 17.89
C CYS A 208 18.66 3.27 16.78
N ALA A 209 18.49 3.67 15.51
CA ALA A 209 18.59 2.81 14.32
C ALA A 209 17.61 1.61 14.30
N ARG A 210 16.56 1.65 15.12
CA ARG A 210 15.52 0.62 15.17
C ARG A 210 14.47 0.86 14.09
N VAL A 211 13.66 -0.17 13.84
CA VAL A 211 12.51 -0.09 12.94
C VAL A 211 11.27 -0.60 13.64
N GLY A 212 10.17 0.15 13.50
CA GLY A 212 8.83 -0.30 13.84
C GLY A 212 8.13 -0.85 12.61
N LEU A 213 7.45 -1.99 12.72
CA LEU A 213 6.59 -2.53 11.67
C LEU A 213 5.18 -2.64 12.22
N VAL A 214 4.19 -2.18 11.46
CA VAL A 214 2.79 -2.30 11.82
C VAL A 214 2.02 -2.93 10.67
N VAL A 215 1.08 -3.80 11.00
CA VAL A 215 0.00 -4.25 10.13
C VAL A 215 -1.29 -4.22 10.94
N GLY A 216 -2.39 -3.88 10.30
CA GLY A 216 -3.68 -3.91 10.94
C GLY A 216 -4.81 -3.92 9.92
N ASP A 217 -5.98 -4.24 10.43
CA ASP A 217 -7.22 -4.28 9.67
C ASP A 217 -8.34 -3.64 10.51
N VAL A 218 -9.22 -2.90 9.84
CA VAL A 218 -10.41 -2.28 10.43
C VAL A 218 -11.62 -3.03 9.92
N VAL A 219 -12.46 -3.49 10.84
CA VAL A 219 -13.68 -4.23 10.50
C VAL A 219 -14.54 -3.43 9.52
N GLY A 220 -14.97 -4.10 8.46
CA GLY A 220 -15.83 -3.54 7.41
C GLY A 220 -15.05 -2.90 6.25
N HIS A 221 -15.79 -2.36 5.29
CA HIS A 221 -15.22 -1.86 4.05
C HIS A 221 -15.79 -0.51 3.62
N GLY A 222 -15.03 0.25 2.84
CA GLY A 222 -15.42 1.54 2.30
C GLY A 222 -14.96 2.73 3.15
N ILE A 223 -15.55 3.89 2.89
CA ILE A 223 -15.02 5.19 3.33
C ILE A 223 -14.85 5.29 4.86
N ASN A 224 -15.77 4.70 5.65
CA ASN A 224 -15.69 4.74 7.11
C ASN A 224 -14.51 3.91 7.64
N ALA A 225 -14.34 2.67 7.16
CA ALA A 225 -13.22 1.81 7.53
C ALA A 225 -11.88 2.49 7.22
N SER A 226 -11.77 3.10 6.04
CA SER A 226 -10.56 3.80 5.62
C SER A 226 -10.29 5.10 6.38
N ALA A 227 -11.34 5.79 6.85
CA ALA A 227 -11.20 6.94 7.74
C ALA A 227 -10.65 6.52 9.12
N THR A 228 -11.15 5.42 9.67
CA THR A 228 -10.64 4.82 10.93
C THR A 228 -9.21 4.33 10.76
N MET A 229 -8.91 3.61 9.68
CA MET A 229 -7.54 3.18 9.32
C MET A 229 -6.58 4.38 9.25
N GLY A 230 -6.98 5.47 8.59
CA GLY A 230 -6.17 6.70 8.51
C GLY A 230 -5.88 7.32 9.88
N ARG A 231 -6.85 7.30 10.80
CA ARG A 231 -6.68 7.76 12.19
C ARG A 231 -5.73 6.85 12.96
N LEU A 232 -5.95 5.53 12.92
CA LEU A 232 -5.11 4.54 13.60
C LEU A 232 -3.67 4.61 13.13
N ARG A 233 -3.43 4.64 11.82
CA ARG A 233 -2.09 4.77 11.27
C ARG A 233 -1.39 6.05 11.70
N THR A 234 -2.10 7.18 11.74
CA THR A 234 -1.54 8.45 12.22
C THR A 234 -1.21 8.39 13.72
N ALA A 235 -2.07 7.75 14.51
CA ALA A 235 -1.84 7.53 15.93
C ALA A 235 -0.60 6.64 16.16
N VAL A 236 -0.50 5.50 15.46
CA VAL A 236 0.68 4.60 15.51
C VAL A 236 1.96 5.39 15.24
N ARG A 237 2.02 6.18 14.16
CA ARG A 237 3.19 7.01 13.85
C ARG A 237 3.56 7.96 14.97
N THR A 238 2.56 8.64 15.54
CA THR A 238 2.77 9.62 16.61
C THR A 238 3.29 8.96 17.90
N LEU A 239 2.75 7.80 18.25
CA LEU A 239 3.15 7.02 19.42
C LEU A 239 4.52 6.34 19.22
N ALA A 240 4.80 5.88 18.00
CA ALA A 240 6.10 5.34 17.60
C ALA A 240 7.20 6.42 17.63
N ASP A 241 6.90 7.65 17.21
CA ASP A 241 7.84 8.79 17.22
C ASP A 241 8.32 9.16 18.63
N ILE A 242 7.49 8.91 19.65
CA ILE A 242 7.84 9.09 21.07
C ILE A 242 8.43 7.81 21.70
N ASP A 243 8.77 6.80 20.89
CA ASP A 243 9.43 5.55 21.29
C ASP A 243 8.65 4.72 22.32
N MET A 244 7.32 4.68 22.16
CA MET A 244 6.43 3.91 23.02
C MET A 244 6.59 2.40 22.79
N PRO A 245 6.63 1.57 23.86
CA PRO A 245 6.72 0.12 23.72
C PRO A 245 5.41 -0.47 23.15
N PRO A 246 5.44 -1.66 22.53
CA PRO A 246 4.29 -2.15 21.75
C PRO A 246 2.99 -2.36 22.53
N ASP A 247 3.07 -2.86 23.75
CA ASP A 247 1.94 -3.07 24.66
C ASP A 247 1.26 -1.76 25.07
N GLU A 248 2.04 -0.74 25.45
CA GLU A 248 1.52 0.59 25.77
C GLU A 248 0.94 1.26 24.52
N LEU A 249 1.60 1.12 23.36
CA LEU A 249 1.12 1.68 22.11
C LEU A 249 -0.25 1.13 21.74
N LEU A 250 -0.44 -0.19 21.80
CA LEU A 250 -1.73 -0.82 21.54
C LEU A 250 -2.80 -0.40 22.55
N THR A 251 -2.43 -0.22 23.82
CA THR A 251 -3.35 0.30 24.85
C THR A 251 -3.86 1.70 24.49
N HIS A 252 -2.99 2.59 24.02
CA HIS A 252 -3.39 3.91 23.56
C HIS A 252 -4.22 3.89 22.26
N LEU A 253 -3.98 2.93 21.36
CA LEU A 253 -4.84 2.76 20.18
C LEU A 253 -6.24 2.27 20.58
N ASP A 254 -6.35 1.36 21.55
CA ASP A 254 -7.62 0.86 22.07
C ASP A 254 -8.46 2.00 22.67
N ASP A 255 -7.82 2.90 23.41
CA ASP A 255 -8.45 4.13 23.89
C ASP A 255 -8.97 4.99 22.73
N ILE A 256 -8.18 5.20 21.67
CA ILE A 256 -8.58 6.02 20.52
C ILE A 256 -9.81 5.43 19.82
N VAL A 257 -9.88 4.10 19.66
CA VAL A 257 -11.03 3.42 19.05
C VAL A 257 -12.25 3.54 19.96
N THR A 258 -12.09 3.27 21.25
CA THR A 258 -13.16 3.32 22.24
C THR A 258 -13.79 4.72 22.33
N HIS A 259 -12.97 5.78 22.37
CA HIS A 259 -13.43 7.18 22.47
C HIS A 259 -13.86 7.79 21.13
N ALA A 260 -13.65 7.11 20.00
CA ALA A 260 -14.11 7.57 18.69
C ALA A 260 -15.61 7.26 18.42
N THR A 261 -16.25 6.46 19.28
CA THR A 261 -17.70 6.23 19.23
C THR A 261 -18.43 7.47 19.77
N PRO A 262 -19.36 8.10 19.01
CA PRO A 262 -20.10 9.26 19.51
C PRO A 262 -20.97 8.86 20.70
N GLU A 263 -20.99 9.68 21.77
CA GLU A 263 -21.90 9.57 22.93
C GLU A 263 -23.40 9.85 22.58
N GLY A 264 -23.82 9.65 21.32
CA GLY A 264 -25.15 9.99 20.82
C GLY A 264 -25.98 8.76 20.47
N ASP A 265 -27.10 8.62 21.19
CA ASP A 265 -28.19 7.64 21.06
C ASP A 265 -27.94 6.24 21.67
N ALA A 266 -28.51 6.05 22.87
CA ALA A 266 -28.59 4.77 23.57
C ALA A 266 -29.41 3.68 22.85
N ASP A 267 -29.91 3.95 21.63
CA ASP A 267 -30.56 2.99 20.73
C ASP A 267 -29.62 2.47 19.61
N SER A 268 -28.39 3.01 19.48
CA SER A 268 -27.41 2.59 18.46
C SER A 268 -26.33 1.64 19.00
N SER A 269 -26.68 0.75 19.93
CA SER A 269 -25.77 -0.31 20.40
C SER A 269 -25.40 -1.31 19.29
N GLU A 270 -26.16 -1.36 18.18
CA GLU A 270 -25.82 -2.17 17.00
C GLU A 270 -24.77 -1.51 16.10
N ILE A 271 -24.56 -0.18 16.14
CA ILE A 271 -23.58 0.53 15.30
C ILE A 271 -22.19 0.59 15.97
N ALA A 272 -22.14 0.55 17.31
CA ALA A 272 -20.87 0.55 18.06
C ALA A 272 -20.11 -0.79 17.95
N ALA A 273 -20.80 -1.89 17.64
CA ALA A 273 -20.20 -3.22 17.50
C ALA A 273 -19.39 -3.40 16.20
N ASP A 274 -19.57 -2.51 15.20
CA ASP A 274 -18.96 -2.63 13.87
C ASP A 274 -17.65 -1.82 13.71
N LEU A 275 -17.09 -1.23 14.78
CA LEU A 275 -15.91 -0.35 14.75
C LEU A 275 -14.63 -0.96 15.34
N GLY A 276 -14.58 -2.29 15.45
CA GLY A 276 -13.37 -3.00 15.91
C GLY A 276 -12.22 -2.90 14.90
N ALA A 277 -10.98 -3.01 15.39
CA ALA A 277 -9.80 -3.12 14.53
C ALA A 277 -8.81 -4.12 15.12
N THR A 278 -8.10 -4.83 14.26
CA THR A 278 -6.95 -5.66 14.65
C THR A 278 -5.66 -4.92 14.35
N CYS A 279 -4.63 -5.11 15.18
CA CYS A 279 -3.33 -4.47 14.98
C CYS A 279 -2.20 -5.31 15.56
N LEU A 280 -1.14 -5.48 14.78
CA LEU A 280 0.13 -6.04 15.21
C LEU A 280 1.19 -4.95 15.07
N TYR A 281 1.92 -4.68 16.14
CA TYR A 281 3.04 -3.73 16.12
C TYR A 281 4.31 -4.40 16.64
N THR A 282 5.40 -4.20 15.92
CA THR A 282 6.71 -4.79 16.22
C THR A 282 7.79 -3.72 16.21
N ILE A 283 8.84 -3.92 17.00
CA ILE A 283 10.04 -3.11 17.06
C ILE A 283 11.23 -4.06 16.92
N TYR A 284 12.05 -3.87 15.88
CA TYR A 284 13.30 -4.59 15.70
C TYR A 284 14.50 -3.69 15.99
N ASP A 285 15.39 -4.18 16.85
CA ASP A 285 16.69 -3.58 17.14
C ASP A 285 17.82 -4.34 16.44
N PRO A 286 18.45 -3.75 15.40
CA PRO A 286 19.50 -4.42 14.64
C PRO A 286 20.83 -4.52 15.39
N VAL A 287 21.03 -3.76 16.47
CA VAL A 287 22.24 -3.83 17.29
C VAL A 287 22.15 -4.99 18.28
N SER A 288 21.03 -5.09 19.00
CA SER A 288 20.80 -6.18 19.96
C SER A 288 20.18 -7.43 19.33
N ARG A 289 19.80 -7.37 18.05
CA ARG A 289 19.09 -8.42 17.30
C ARG A 289 17.81 -8.87 17.98
N ARG A 290 17.14 -7.95 18.68
CA ARG A 290 15.95 -8.24 19.47
C ARG A 290 14.71 -7.69 18.77
N LEU A 291 13.68 -8.53 18.67
CA LEU A 291 12.35 -8.18 18.20
C LEU A 291 11.41 -8.16 19.40
N THR A 292 10.75 -7.03 19.62
CA THR A 292 9.68 -6.85 20.59
C THR A 292 8.38 -6.63 19.83
N LEU A 293 7.30 -7.29 20.21
CA LEU A 293 6.02 -7.19 19.50
C LEU A 293 4.83 -7.46 20.40
N ALA A 294 3.70 -6.84 20.07
CA ALA A 294 2.42 -7.07 20.72
C ALA A 294 1.31 -7.11 19.66
N THR A 295 0.23 -7.85 19.94
CA THR A 295 -0.91 -8.00 19.04
C THR A 295 -2.23 -7.71 19.74
N ALA A 296 -3.12 -7.01 19.04
CA ALA A 296 -4.51 -6.77 19.39
C ALA A 296 -5.40 -7.49 18.38
N GLY A 297 -5.81 -8.72 18.69
CA GLY A 297 -6.68 -9.56 17.86
C GLY A 297 -6.13 -9.95 16.48
N HIS A 298 -4.90 -9.56 16.14
CA HIS A 298 -4.31 -9.79 14.82
C HIS A 298 -3.56 -11.13 14.77
N PRO A 299 -3.57 -11.85 13.63
CA PRO A 299 -2.79 -13.06 13.46
C PRO A 299 -1.30 -12.87 13.78
N ALA A 300 -0.69 -13.88 14.41
CA ALA A 300 0.72 -13.84 14.73
C ALA A 300 1.58 -13.83 13.45
N PRO A 301 2.66 -13.03 13.40
CA PRO A 301 3.54 -12.99 12.24
C PRO A 301 4.35 -14.30 12.12
N THR A 302 4.79 -14.59 10.91
CA THR A 302 5.63 -15.75 10.62
C THR A 302 7.09 -15.31 10.51
N LEU A 303 8.01 -16.05 11.15
CA LEU A 303 9.44 -15.85 11.07
C LEU A 303 10.08 -16.94 10.21
N VAL A 304 10.80 -16.52 9.18
CA VAL A 304 11.66 -17.39 8.36
C VAL A 304 13.10 -17.19 8.80
N SER A 305 13.71 -18.21 9.39
CA SER A 305 15.11 -18.18 9.79
C SER A 305 16.05 -18.25 8.59
N PRO A 306 17.34 -17.89 8.73
CA PRO A 306 18.31 -17.91 7.62
C PRO A 306 18.58 -19.31 7.07
N ASP A 307 18.32 -20.35 7.87
CA ASP A 307 18.40 -21.76 7.50
C ASP A 307 17.16 -22.25 6.71
N GLY A 308 16.16 -21.38 6.50
CA GLY A 308 14.91 -21.70 5.83
C GLY A 308 13.82 -22.24 6.76
N THR A 309 14.08 -22.38 8.06
CA THR A 309 13.06 -22.84 9.02
C THR A 309 11.97 -21.78 9.17
N VAL A 310 10.72 -22.17 8.94
CA VAL A 310 9.55 -21.30 9.09
C VAL A 310 8.83 -21.60 10.39
N ARG A 311 8.54 -20.58 11.20
CA ARG A 311 7.75 -20.73 12.43
C ARG A 311 6.84 -19.54 12.66
N SER A 312 5.63 -19.79 13.16
CA SER A 312 4.81 -18.71 13.73
C SER A 312 5.39 -18.27 15.07
N ILE A 313 5.32 -16.97 15.37
CA ILE A 313 5.77 -16.45 16.65
C ILE A 313 4.66 -16.68 17.69
N ASP A 314 5.03 -17.31 18.81
CA ASP A 314 4.11 -17.49 19.95
C ASP A 314 3.95 -16.15 20.68
N LEU A 315 2.70 -15.66 20.77
CA LEU A 315 2.36 -14.34 21.30
C LEU A 315 1.14 -14.44 22.21
N PRO A 316 1.12 -13.71 23.34
CA PRO A 316 -0.11 -13.51 24.11
C PRO A 316 -1.13 -12.78 23.24
N THR A 317 -2.25 -13.43 22.92
CA THR A 317 -3.29 -12.83 22.09
C THR A 317 -4.13 -11.85 22.91
N GLY A 318 -3.96 -10.55 22.66
CA GLY A 318 -4.88 -9.52 23.16
C GLY A 318 -6.20 -9.49 22.37
N PRO A 319 -7.28 -8.94 22.93
CA PRO A 319 -8.53 -8.73 22.20
C PRO A 319 -8.35 -7.74 21.03
N PRO A 320 -9.22 -7.74 20.01
CA PRO A 320 -9.29 -6.64 19.06
C PRO A 320 -9.48 -5.28 19.74
N LEU A 321 -8.97 -4.23 19.11
CA LEU A 321 -9.10 -2.84 19.58
C LEU A 321 -10.58 -2.42 19.62
N GLY A 322 -10.95 -1.66 20.64
CA GLY A 322 -12.30 -1.16 20.89
C GLY A 322 -13.13 -2.06 21.81
N LEU A 323 -12.61 -3.21 22.24
CA LEU A 323 -13.31 -4.14 23.13
C LEU A 323 -12.95 -3.95 24.62
N GLY A 324 -11.93 -3.14 24.94
CA GLY A 324 -11.69 -2.55 26.27
C GLY A 324 -11.61 -3.53 27.45
N SER A 325 -11.17 -4.78 27.23
CA SER A 325 -11.35 -5.85 28.22
C SER A 325 -10.09 -6.26 28.98
N LEU A 326 -8.91 -6.21 28.35
CA LEU A 326 -7.65 -6.71 28.93
C LEU A 326 -6.44 -5.88 28.44
N PRO A 327 -5.38 -5.73 29.25
CA PRO A 327 -4.13 -5.11 28.79
C PRO A 327 -3.46 -5.98 27.72
N PHE A 328 -2.76 -5.33 26.80
CA PHE A 328 -1.90 -6.01 25.83
C PHE A 328 -0.58 -6.40 26.48
N GLU A 329 0.01 -7.51 26.04
CA GLU A 329 1.31 -7.97 26.50
C GLU A 329 2.29 -8.03 25.34
N ALA A 330 3.51 -7.55 25.57
CA ALA A 330 4.60 -7.64 24.60
C ALA A 330 5.41 -8.92 24.81
N ALA A 331 5.77 -9.58 23.72
CA ALA A 331 6.76 -10.64 23.70
C ALA A 331 8.11 -10.11 23.21
N GLU A 332 9.20 -10.72 23.67
CA GLU A 332 10.56 -10.44 23.19
C GLU A 332 11.21 -11.73 22.68
N LEU A 333 11.86 -11.65 21.52
CA LEU A 333 12.66 -12.75 20.98
C LEU A 333 13.94 -12.24 20.30
N GLU A 334 14.97 -13.06 20.35
CA GLU A 334 16.19 -12.84 19.58
C GLU A 334 15.98 -13.37 18.15
N VAL A 335 16.31 -12.54 17.17
CA VAL A 335 16.14 -12.84 15.75
C VAL A 335 17.50 -12.79 15.07
N PRO A 336 17.99 -13.92 14.52
CA PRO A 336 19.22 -13.93 13.75
C PRO A 336 19.20 -12.92 12.61
N GLU A 337 20.39 -12.48 12.22
CA GLU A 337 20.58 -11.70 11.00
C GLU A 337 20.16 -12.51 9.77
N GLY A 338 19.50 -11.86 8.80
CA GLY A 338 19.02 -12.50 7.57
C GLY A 338 17.66 -13.21 7.71
N SER A 339 17.09 -13.25 8.92
CA SER A 339 15.73 -13.76 9.12
C SER A 339 14.71 -12.85 8.45
N SER A 340 13.65 -13.41 7.88
CA SER A 340 12.56 -12.64 7.26
C SER A 340 11.32 -12.71 8.14
N LEU A 341 10.89 -11.56 8.66
CA LEU A 341 9.62 -11.41 9.37
C LEU A 341 8.51 -11.14 8.34
N VAL A 342 7.49 -11.99 8.34
CA VAL A 342 6.35 -11.95 7.42
C VAL A 342 5.11 -11.52 8.19
N LEU A 343 4.62 -10.32 7.89
CA LEU A 343 3.40 -9.75 8.44
C LEU A 343 2.34 -9.72 7.34
N PHE A 344 1.10 -10.06 7.68
CA PHE A 344 0.02 -10.18 6.71
C PHE A 344 -1.32 -9.87 7.37
N THR A 345 -2.29 -9.42 6.58
CA THR A 345 -3.69 -9.37 7.00
C THR A 345 -4.40 -10.71 6.74
N ASP A 346 -5.54 -10.90 7.39
CA ASP A 346 -6.35 -12.13 7.30
C ASP A 346 -6.86 -12.39 5.88
N GLY A 347 -7.05 -11.38 5.05
CA GLY A 347 -7.37 -11.56 3.63
C GLY A 347 -6.33 -12.38 2.85
N LEU A 348 -5.08 -12.51 3.34
CA LEU A 348 -4.11 -13.46 2.77
C LEU A 348 -4.46 -14.92 3.13
N LEU A 349 -4.99 -15.14 4.33
CA LEU A 349 -5.24 -16.46 4.91
C LEU A 349 -6.63 -16.98 4.60
N GLU A 350 -7.65 -16.15 4.73
CA GLU A 350 -9.03 -16.53 4.50
C GLU A 350 -9.43 -16.38 3.04
N THR A 351 -10.10 -17.40 2.52
CA THR A 351 -10.82 -17.32 1.26
C THR A 351 -12.20 -17.95 1.47
N ARG A 352 -13.10 -17.84 0.48
CA ARG A 352 -14.40 -18.55 0.57
C ARG A 352 -14.27 -20.08 0.70
N ALA A 353 -13.12 -20.64 0.39
CA ALA A 353 -12.87 -22.07 0.39
C ALA A 353 -11.88 -22.54 1.47
N ARG A 354 -11.27 -21.62 2.23
CA ARG A 354 -10.15 -21.89 3.15
C ARG A 354 -10.30 -21.04 4.40
N ASP A 355 -10.21 -21.65 5.57
CA ASP A 355 -10.19 -20.95 6.85
C ASP A 355 -8.78 -20.45 7.23
N ILE A 356 -8.66 -19.77 8.36
CA ILE A 356 -7.40 -19.19 8.86
C ILE A 356 -6.34 -20.28 9.08
N ASP A 357 -6.70 -21.42 9.66
CA ASP A 357 -5.74 -22.47 10.02
C ASP A 357 -5.16 -23.14 8.77
N GLU A 358 -6.01 -23.47 7.79
CA GLU A 358 -5.58 -23.96 6.49
C GLU A 358 -4.77 -22.89 5.73
N GLY A 359 -5.13 -21.61 5.88
CA GLY A 359 -4.39 -20.47 5.32
C GLY A 359 -2.98 -20.33 5.87
N LEU A 360 -2.82 -20.46 7.19
CA LEU A 360 -1.52 -20.41 7.86
C LEU A 360 -0.62 -21.57 7.41
N GLU A 361 -1.19 -22.77 7.28
CA GLU A 361 -0.46 -23.92 6.79
C GLU A 361 -0.05 -23.76 5.32
N ALA A 362 -0.91 -23.21 4.47
CA ALA A 362 -0.58 -22.88 3.08
C ALA A 362 0.53 -21.83 3.00
N LEU A 363 0.46 -20.77 3.82
CA LEU A 363 1.49 -19.74 3.91
C LEU A 363 2.84 -20.33 4.33
N ARG A 364 2.83 -21.21 5.35
CA ARG A 364 4.03 -21.90 5.82
C ARG A 364 4.68 -22.71 4.70
N ASN A 365 3.88 -23.50 3.97
CA ASN A 365 4.37 -24.28 2.83
C ASN A 365 4.94 -23.39 1.70
N ALA A 366 4.30 -22.26 1.41
CA ALA A 366 4.78 -21.30 0.41
C ALA A 366 6.12 -20.65 0.81
N LEU A 367 6.34 -20.42 2.11
CA LEU A 367 7.59 -19.86 2.64
C LEU A 367 8.71 -20.91 2.73
N GLU A 368 8.40 -22.17 3.05
CA GLU A 368 9.36 -23.28 3.09
C GLU A 368 9.83 -23.68 1.67
N HIS A 369 8.99 -23.49 0.66
CA HIS A 369 9.25 -23.88 -0.73
C HIS A 369 8.97 -22.75 -1.74
N PRO A 370 9.80 -21.68 -1.77
CA PRO A 370 9.58 -20.58 -2.70
C PRO A 370 9.76 -21.03 -4.15
N THR A 371 8.79 -20.73 -5.02
CA THR A 371 8.81 -21.06 -6.46
C THR A 371 10.03 -20.48 -7.18
N ALA A 372 10.50 -19.31 -6.76
CA ALA A 372 11.69 -18.64 -7.31
C ALA A 372 13.05 -19.26 -6.89
N ALA A 373 13.08 -20.18 -5.91
CA ALA A 373 14.32 -20.67 -5.29
C ALA A 373 14.93 -21.92 -5.96
N ALA A 374 14.34 -22.44 -7.04
CA ALA A 374 14.77 -23.72 -7.66
C ALA A 374 16.17 -23.71 -8.32
N THR A 375 16.94 -22.61 -8.27
CA THR A 375 18.20 -22.50 -9.03
C THR A 375 19.43 -21.92 -8.30
N SER A 376 19.37 -21.50 -7.03
CA SER A 376 20.58 -21.02 -6.33
C SER A 376 20.58 -21.24 -4.82
N SER A 377 21.77 -21.37 -4.22
CA SER A 377 22.01 -21.50 -2.78
C SER A 377 21.86 -20.19 -1.99
N VAL A 378 21.22 -19.17 -2.58
CA VAL A 378 21.10 -17.81 -2.02
C VAL A 378 19.63 -17.58 -1.63
N THR A 379 19.40 -17.10 -0.41
CA THR A 379 18.08 -16.70 0.07
C THR A 379 17.48 -15.63 -0.86
N PRO A 380 16.27 -15.86 -1.44
CA PRO A 380 15.68 -14.95 -2.43
C PRO A 380 15.46 -13.57 -1.82
N PRO A 381 15.55 -12.46 -2.57
CA PRO A 381 15.25 -11.13 -2.02
C PRO A 381 13.79 -11.03 -1.52
N PRO A 382 13.49 -10.14 -0.55
CA PRO A 382 12.14 -9.99 0.01
C PRO A 382 11.05 -9.82 -1.07
N GLU A 383 11.33 -9.12 -2.16
CA GLU A 383 10.39 -8.91 -3.27
C GLU A 383 10.01 -10.22 -3.96
N ALA A 384 11.00 -11.07 -4.25
CA ALA A 384 10.76 -12.36 -4.89
C ALA A 384 10.01 -13.30 -3.94
N LEU A 385 10.25 -13.21 -2.64
CA LEU A 385 9.50 -13.97 -1.64
C LEU A 385 8.05 -13.50 -1.55
N CYS A 386 7.79 -12.18 -1.57
CA CYS A 386 6.42 -11.64 -1.65
C CYS A 386 5.69 -12.17 -2.88
N ASP A 387 6.31 -12.11 -4.04
CA ASP A 387 5.69 -12.54 -5.30
C ASP A 387 5.43 -14.06 -5.29
N SER A 388 6.36 -14.86 -4.77
CA SER A 388 6.19 -16.32 -4.63
C SER A 388 5.04 -16.67 -3.67
N VAL A 389 4.93 -15.97 -2.54
CA VAL A 389 3.84 -16.18 -1.57
C VAL A 389 2.50 -15.83 -2.20
N LEU A 390 2.39 -14.69 -2.89
CA LEU A 390 1.14 -14.32 -3.55
C LEU A 390 0.76 -15.28 -4.67
N GLU A 391 1.71 -15.73 -5.49
CA GLU A 391 1.46 -16.71 -6.54
C GLU A 391 0.95 -18.04 -5.97
N ALA A 392 1.48 -18.49 -4.83
CA ALA A 392 1.06 -19.72 -4.18
C ALA A 392 -0.28 -19.60 -3.43
N MET A 393 -0.58 -18.41 -2.88
CA MET A 393 -1.73 -18.20 -2.00
C MET A 393 -2.99 -17.74 -2.73
N LEU A 394 -2.85 -17.08 -3.89
CA LEU A 394 -3.98 -16.54 -4.65
C LEU A 394 -4.54 -17.58 -5.63
N PRO A 395 -5.85 -17.54 -5.92
CA PRO A 395 -6.45 -18.39 -6.95
C PRO A 395 -5.83 -18.11 -8.34
N GLU A 396 -5.79 -19.14 -9.19
CA GLU A 396 -5.40 -18.96 -10.60
C GLU A 396 -6.25 -17.90 -11.31
N ALA A 397 -5.68 -17.23 -12.31
CA ALA A 397 -6.35 -16.17 -13.04
C ALA A 397 -7.73 -16.61 -13.58
N GLY A 398 -8.79 -15.95 -13.10
CA GLY A 398 -10.19 -16.31 -13.40
C GLY A 398 -10.93 -17.08 -12.30
N GLY A 399 -10.29 -17.29 -11.15
CA GLY A 399 -10.90 -17.83 -9.93
C GLY A 399 -11.94 -16.91 -9.28
N PRO A 400 -12.58 -17.34 -8.17
CA PRO A 400 -13.55 -16.54 -7.44
C PRO A 400 -12.91 -15.26 -6.89
N ALA A 401 -13.66 -14.16 -6.92
CA ALA A 401 -13.23 -12.86 -6.44
C ALA A 401 -12.73 -12.90 -4.99
N GLN A 402 -11.62 -12.21 -4.73
CA GLN A 402 -11.04 -12.08 -3.39
C GLN A 402 -12.03 -11.37 -2.46
N PRO A 403 -12.40 -11.98 -1.31
CA PRO A 403 -13.40 -11.42 -0.41
C PRO A 403 -12.91 -10.16 0.32
N ASP A 404 -11.62 -10.11 0.68
CA ASP A 404 -11.04 -9.03 1.47
C ASP A 404 -9.74 -8.49 0.87
N ASP A 405 -9.29 -7.36 1.39
CA ASP A 405 -8.03 -6.74 1.03
C ASP A 405 -6.85 -7.57 1.58
N ILE A 406 -5.68 -7.44 0.95
CA ILE A 406 -4.47 -8.15 1.35
C ILE A 406 -3.36 -7.13 1.51
N ALA A 407 -2.83 -7.01 2.72
CA ALA A 407 -1.54 -6.42 2.99
C ALA A 407 -0.54 -7.52 3.35
N LEU A 408 0.58 -7.59 2.62
CA LEU A 408 1.70 -8.48 2.89
C LEU A 408 2.97 -7.65 3.01
N VAL A 409 3.71 -7.82 4.11
CA VAL A 409 5.01 -7.19 4.36
C VAL A 409 6.02 -8.25 4.74
N ILE A 410 7.14 -8.28 4.02
CA ILE A 410 8.29 -9.12 4.33
C ILE A 410 9.47 -8.20 4.66
N ALA A 411 9.94 -8.28 5.90
CA ALA A 411 11.08 -7.51 6.41
C ALA A 411 12.21 -8.47 6.76
N ARG A 412 13.29 -8.45 5.97
CA ARG A 412 14.52 -9.20 6.26
C ARG A 412 15.40 -8.40 7.22
N THR A 413 15.74 -9.00 8.35
CA THR A 413 16.60 -8.41 9.36
C THR A 413 18.04 -8.27 8.87
N ARG A 414 18.64 -7.14 9.20
CA ARG A 414 20.08 -6.89 9.11
C ARG A 414 20.61 -6.66 10.52
N ALA A 415 21.82 -7.10 10.80
CA ALA A 415 22.50 -6.70 12.03
C ALA A 415 23.44 -5.54 11.73
N LEU A 416 23.58 -4.62 12.68
CA LEU A 416 24.66 -3.65 12.64
C LEU A 416 25.89 -4.29 13.28
N ASP A 417 26.96 -4.41 12.49
CA ASP A 417 28.24 -4.98 12.89
C ASP A 417 29.15 -3.94 13.58
N GLU A 418 30.37 -4.36 13.93
CA GLU A 418 31.38 -3.51 14.58
C GLU A 418 31.82 -2.33 13.69
N ASP A 419 31.61 -2.41 12.37
CA ASP A 419 31.90 -1.30 11.44
C ASP A 419 30.84 -0.18 11.50
N HIS A 420 29.72 -0.42 12.20
CA HIS A 420 28.64 0.54 12.40
C HIS A 420 28.33 0.81 13.87
N VAL A 421 28.79 -0.02 14.80
CA VAL A 421 28.50 0.10 16.23
C VAL A 421 29.78 -0.01 17.05
N ALA A 422 29.98 0.96 17.94
CA ALA A 422 31.01 0.90 18.96
C ALA A 422 30.39 1.04 20.34
N GLN A 423 30.83 0.22 21.30
CA GLN A 423 30.25 0.16 22.63
C GLN A 423 31.32 0.06 23.71
N TRP A 424 31.14 0.82 24.80
CA TRP A 424 32.00 0.81 25.97
C TRP A 424 31.17 0.73 27.25
N ASP A 425 31.44 -0.26 28.08
CA ASP A 425 30.93 -0.31 29.45
C ASP A 425 31.81 0.62 30.32
N LEU A 426 31.17 1.54 31.03
CA LEU A 426 31.85 2.60 31.76
C LEU A 426 31.67 2.39 33.27
N PRO A 427 32.76 2.36 34.07
CA PRO A 427 32.65 2.41 35.52
C PRO A 427 32.03 3.74 35.96
N ARG A 428 31.35 3.76 37.10
CA ARG A 428 30.84 5.00 37.70
C ARG A 428 31.94 5.83 38.37
N ASP A 429 32.89 6.33 37.57
CA ASP A 429 33.99 7.20 38.00
C ASP A 429 34.04 8.47 37.13
N PRO A 430 33.93 9.69 37.69
CA PRO A 430 34.07 10.93 36.93
C PRO A 430 35.35 11.04 36.09
N ALA A 431 36.43 10.33 36.45
CA ALA A 431 37.66 10.31 35.66
C ALA A 431 37.48 9.69 34.27
N ILE A 432 36.48 8.81 34.09
CA ILE A 432 36.25 8.09 32.82
C ILE A 432 35.71 9.00 31.70
N VAL A 433 35.16 10.17 32.02
CA VAL A 433 34.54 11.05 31.01
C VAL A 433 35.55 11.48 29.94
N ALA A 434 36.79 11.76 30.33
CA ALA A 434 37.84 12.14 29.38
C ALA A 434 38.24 10.98 28.46
N GLU A 435 38.27 9.76 29.01
CA GLU A 435 38.56 8.54 28.26
C GLU A 435 37.41 8.20 27.30
N ALA A 436 36.16 8.31 27.75
CA ALA A 436 34.97 8.10 26.92
C ALA A 436 34.96 9.03 25.70
N ARG A 437 35.29 10.32 25.86
CA ARG A 437 35.46 11.25 24.73
C ARG A 437 36.57 10.81 23.79
N LYS A 438 37.74 10.46 24.33
CA LYS A 438 38.89 10.03 23.53
C LYS A 438 38.55 8.79 22.69
N ASN A 439 37.88 7.81 23.29
CA ASN A 439 37.45 6.58 22.61
C ASN A 439 36.43 6.90 21.50
N ALA A 440 35.47 7.78 21.77
CA ALA A 440 34.52 8.25 20.75
C ALA A 440 35.22 8.92 19.56
N SER A 441 36.15 9.85 19.79
CA SER A 441 36.87 10.55 18.71
C SER A 441 37.77 9.61 17.90
N GLN A 442 38.42 8.65 18.57
CA GLN A 442 39.20 7.62 17.90
C GLN A 442 38.29 6.79 16.98
N GLN A 443 37.13 6.36 17.48
CA GLN A 443 36.18 5.59 16.66
C GLN A 443 35.69 6.38 15.44
N LEU A 444 35.43 7.68 15.57
CA LEU A 444 35.03 8.51 14.43
C LEU A 444 36.14 8.63 13.38
N THR A 445 37.41 8.60 13.81
CA THR A 445 38.56 8.56 12.90
C THR A 445 38.62 7.22 12.17
N GLU A 446 38.40 6.11 12.89
CA GLU A 446 38.35 4.77 12.29
C GLU A 446 37.20 4.63 11.28
N TRP A 447 36.07 5.30 11.54
CA TRP A 447 34.92 5.34 10.62
C TRP A 447 35.02 6.40 9.52
N GLY A 448 36.07 7.24 9.51
CA GLY A 448 36.29 8.28 8.51
C GLY A 448 35.26 9.42 8.54
N VAL A 449 34.77 9.78 9.73
CA VAL A 449 33.76 10.83 9.96
C VAL A 449 34.25 11.86 10.99
N GLU A 450 35.51 12.28 10.88
CA GLU A 450 36.18 13.17 11.84
C GLU A 450 35.53 14.54 11.95
N ASP A 451 34.86 15.01 10.90
CA ASP A 451 34.12 16.28 10.89
C ASP A 451 33.04 16.34 11.98
N ALA A 452 32.54 15.18 12.41
CA ALA A 452 31.52 15.06 13.43
C ALA A 452 32.08 15.05 14.87
N ALA A 453 33.41 14.98 15.04
CA ALA A 453 34.07 14.72 16.31
C ALA A 453 33.80 15.79 17.38
N PHE A 454 33.85 17.07 17.02
CA PHE A 454 33.64 18.15 17.99
C PHE A 454 32.27 18.06 18.67
N THR A 455 31.21 17.85 17.88
CA THR A 455 29.84 17.72 18.39
C THR A 455 29.68 16.43 19.21
N THR A 456 30.20 15.31 18.72
CA THR A 456 30.13 14.02 19.43
C THR A 456 30.85 14.07 20.77
N GLU A 457 32.05 14.65 20.84
CA GLU A 457 32.80 14.81 22.09
C GLU A 457 31.99 15.56 23.14
N LEU A 458 31.29 16.64 22.75
CA LEU A 458 30.48 17.43 23.66
C LEU A 458 29.25 16.65 24.12
N VAL A 459 28.55 15.99 23.19
CA VAL A 459 27.39 15.13 23.51
C VAL A 459 27.79 14.00 24.45
N VAL A 460 28.87 13.27 24.15
CA VAL A 460 29.42 12.20 25.00
C VAL A 460 29.78 12.75 26.38
N SER A 461 30.44 13.91 26.44
CA SER A 461 30.79 14.55 27.71
C SER A 461 29.57 14.79 28.59
N GLU A 462 28.51 15.36 28.02
CA GLU A 462 27.30 15.71 28.78
C GLU A 462 26.49 14.48 29.17
N LEU A 463 26.27 13.54 28.24
CA LEU A 463 25.49 12.34 28.50
C LEU A 463 26.17 11.41 29.52
N VAL A 464 27.47 11.15 29.37
CA VAL A 464 28.24 10.30 30.30
C VAL A 464 28.36 10.96 31.66
N THR A 465 28.63 12.28 31.72
CA THR A 465 28.66 13.01 33.01
C THR A 465 27.32 12.93 33.74
N ASN A 466 26.21 13.07 33.00
CA ASN A 466 24.88 12.95 33.56
C ASN A 466 24.62 11.55 34.12
N ALA A 467 24.99 10.49 33.39
CA ALA A 467 24.86 9.12 33.86
C ALA A 467 25.70 8.85 35.13
N ILE A 468 26.98 9.25 35.15
CA ILE A 468 27.85 9.04 36.33
C ILE A 468 27.29 9.73 37.58
N ARG A 469 26.81 10.97 37.43
CA ARG A 469 26.30 11.77 38.56
C ARG A 469 24.96 11.27 39.08
N HIS A 470 24.04 10.93 38.17
CA HIS A 470 22.62 10.80 38.52
C HIS A 470 22.05 9.39 38.35
N ALA A 471 22.77 8.48 37.69
CA ALA A 471 22.27 7.15 37.39
C ALA A 471 22.88 6.03 38.25
N THR A 472 22.41 4.81 38.00
CA THR A 472 22.87 3.57 38.62
C THR A 472 23.56 2.70 37.56
N GLU A 473 24.55 1.92 37.99
CA GLU A 473 25.23 0.95 37.12
C GLU A 473 24.25 -0.16 36.68
N PRO A 474 24.50 -0.81 35.52
CA PRO A 474 25.62 -0.59 34.59
C PRO A 474 25.44 0.68 33.74
N ILE A 475 26.54 1.40 33.48
CA ILE A 475 26.57 2.55 32.56
C ILE A 475 27.26 2.11 31.26
N ARG A 476 26.65 2.41 30.12
CA ARG A 476 27.16 2.02 28.81
C ARG A 476 27.05 3.15 27.81
N LEU A 477 28.17 3.50 27.18
CA LEU A 477 28.22 4.39 26.02
C LEU A 477 28.16 3.55 24.74
N ARG A 478 27.35 3.96 23.79
CA ARG A 478 27.29 3.36 22.45
C ARG A 478 27.23 4.44 21.38
N LEU A 479 27.99 4.26 20.31
CA LEU A 479 27.88 5.04 19.08
C LEU A 479 27.35 4.14 17.97
N ILE A 480 26.42 4.64 17.18
CA ILE A 480 25.83 3.94 16.04
C ILE A 480 25.95 4.84 14.81
N ARG A 481 26.60 4.35 13.75
CA ARG A 481 26.77 5.03 12.48
C ARG A 481 25.71 4.57 11.48
N GLN A 482 24.95 5.52 10.96
CA GLN A 482 24.10 5.38 9.78
C GLN A 482 24.73 6.20 8.63
N PRO A 483 24.30 6.08 7.36
CA PRO A 483 24.93 6.77 6.24
C PRO A 483 24.90 8.29 6.33
N HIS A 484 23.88 8.84 7.00
CA HIS A 484 23.64 10.29 7.06
C HIS A 484 23.52 10.80 8.49
N SER A 485 23.72 9.94 9.49
CA SER A 485 23.61 10.32 10.89
C SER A 485 24.49 9.46 11.80
N LEU A 486 24.83 10.02 12.95
CA LEU A 486 25.51 9.35 14.04
C LEU A 486 24.66 9.48 15.29
N ILE A 487 24.38 8.36 15.94
CA ILE A 487 23.62 8.30 17.18
C ILE A 487 24.58 8.01 18.33
N CYS A 488 24.51 8.83 19.38
CA CYS A 488 25.20 8.61 20.64
C CYS A 488 24.19 8.23 21.71
N GLU A 489 24.40 7.09 22.36
CA GLU A 489 23.54 6.54 23.40
C GLU A 489 24.32 6.35 24.70
N VAL A 490 23.72 6.76 25.82
CA VAL A 490 24.18 6.38 27.15
C VAL A 490 23.05 5.66 27.87
N SER A 491 23.25 4.37 28.11
CA SER A 491 22.32 3.53 28.87
C SER A 491 22.76 3.44 30.33
N ASP A 492 21.79 3.43 31.23
CA ASP A 492 22.00 3.28 32.66
C ASP A 492 20.87 2.49 33.34
N GLY A 493 21.10 2.01 34.56
CA GLY A 493 20.13 1.21 35.32
C GLY A 493 19.04 2.02 36.05
N SER A 494 18.93 3.32 35.81
CA SER A 494 17.93 4.19 36.46
C SER A 494 16.65 4.27 35.63
N THR A 495 15.51 4.25 36.30
CA THR A 495 14.19 4.47 35.66
C THR A 495 13.75 5.94 35.69
N THR A 496 14.55 6.85 36.28
CA THR A 496 14.17 8.26 36.44
C THR A 496 14.38 9.06 35.16
N THR A 497 13.36 9.78 34.69
CA THR A 497 13.49 10.62 33.49
C THR A 497 14.31 11.88 33.79
N PRO A 498 15.32 12.22 32.97
CA PRO A 498 16.06 13.46 33.15
C PRO A 498 15.22 14.65 32.66
N HIS A 499 15.11 15.70 33.47
CA HIS A 499 14.36 16.90 33.09
C HIS A 499 15.29 17.97 32.51
N LEU A 500 14.94 18.50 31.33
CA LEU A 500 15.55 19.73 30.80
C LEU A 500 15.32 20.89 31.78
N ARG A 501 16.39 21.37 32.41
CA ARG A 501 16.32 22.56 33.27
C ARG A 501 16.77 23.78 32.48
N ARG A 502 15.95 24.85 32.46
CA ARG A 502 16.43 26.18 32.08
C ARG A 502 17.27 26.73 33.22
N ALA A 503 18.56 26.42 33.21
CA ALA A 503 19.53 26.92 34.19
C ALA A 503 19.51 28.47 34.19
N ARG A 504 19.47 29.09 35.37
CA ARG A 504 19.60 30.55 35.48
C ARG A 504 21.04 30.97 35.15
N LEU A 505 21.27 32.26 34.89
CA LEU A 505 22.58 32.81 34.47
C LEU A 505 23.76 32.38 35.37
N PHE A 506 23.51 32.02 36.64
CA PHE A 506 24.52 31.66 37.65
C PHE A 506 24.50 30.19 38.11
N ASP A 507 23.68 29.31 37.50
CA ASP A 507 23.69 27.88 37.86
C ASP A 507 24.87 27.17 37.17
N GLU A 508 25.75 26.53 37.95
CA GLU A 508 26.90 25.74 37.48
C GLU A 508 26.49 24.34 36.95
N GLY A 509 25.24 23.92 37.14
CA GLY A 509 24.73 22.60 36.73
C GLY A 509 23.42 22.66 35.96
N GLY A 510 23.10 21.59 35.23
CA GLY A 510 21.80 21.42 34.55
C GLY A 510 21.70 21.99 33.12
N ARG A 511 22.82 22.39 32.50
CA ARG A 511 22.88 22.87 31.11
C ARG A 511 23.17 21.78 30.08
N GLY A 512 23.65 20.61 30.50
CA GLY A 512 24.16 19.57 29.60
C GLY A 512 23.16 19.11 28.55
N LEU A 513 21.96 18.73 28.96
CA LEU A 513 20.91 18.31 28.02
C LEU A 513 20.40 19.46 27.13
N LEU A 514 20.51 20.72 27.59
CA LEU A 514 20.20 21.88 26.76
C LEU A 514 21.25 22.05 25.65
N LEU A 515 22.53 21.82 25.95
CA LEU A 515 23.60 21.84 24.95
C LEU A 515 23.41 20.71 23.93
N VAL A 516 23.13 19.49 24.39
CA VAL A 516 22.79 18.36 23.50
C VAL A 516 21.64 18.75 22.58
N ALA A 517 20.53 19.26 23.13
CA ALA A 517 19.35 19.68 22.35
C ALA A 517 19.61 20.82 21.35
N GLN A 518 20.65 21.64 21.56
CA GLN A 518 21.02 22.72 20.63
C GLN A 518 21.96 22.26 19.53
N LEU A 519 22.74 21.21 19.79
CA LEU A 519 23.77 20.71 18.89
C LEU A 519 23.27 19.54 18.03
N THR A 520 22.23 18.84 18.47
CA THR A 520 21.70 17.67 17.76
C THR A 520 20.26 17.94 17.28
N PRO A 521 19.91 17.58 16.02
CA PRO A 521 18.55 17.72 15.51
C PRO A 521 17.52 16.89 16.28
N ARG A 522 17.93 15.72 16.80
CA ARG A 522 17.06 14.85 17.61
C ARG A 522 17.80 14.36 18.84
N TRP A 523 17.05 14.18 19.92
CA TRP A 523 17.51 13.55 21.15
C TRP A 523 16.29 13.11 21.94
N GLY A 524 16.47 12.16 22.87
CA GLY A 524 15.36 11.64 23.64
C GLY A 524 15.80 10.75 24.80
N THR A 525 14.82 10.19 25.49
CA THR A 525 15.02 9.17 26.52
C THR A 525 14.12 7.99 26.22
N ARG A 526 14.71 6.80 26.15
CA ARG A 526 14.03 5.53 26.02
C ARG A 526 14.03 4.84 27.38
N HIS A 527 12.90 4.28 27.77
CA HIS A 527 12.79 3.49 28.98
C HIS A 527 12.86 1.99 28.66
N HIS A 528 13.50 1.24 29.55
CA HIS A 528 13.51 -0.22 29.54
C HIS A 528 12.99 -0.71 30.88
N ALA A 529 12.58 -1.98 30.97
CA ALA A 529 12.09 -2.56 32.22
C ALA A 529 13.04 -2.35 33.42
N HIS A 530 14.35 -2.30 33.17
CA HIS A 530 15.40 -2.18 34.20
C HIS A 530 16.41 -1.05 33.94
N GLY A 531 15.97 0.06 33.32
CA GLY A 531 16.85 1.19 33.10
C GLY A 531 16.31 2.18 32.07
N LYS A 532 17.20 3.01 31.55
CA LYS A 532 16.89 3.95 30.47
C LYS A 532 18.10 4.13 29.56
N THR A 533 17.84 4.62 28.36
CA THR A 533 18.86 5.10 27.43
C THR A 533 18.56 6.55 27.10
N ILE A 534 19.52 7.44 27.33
CA ILE A 534 19.47 8.80 26.77
C ILE A 534 20.24 8.78 25.46
N TRP A 535 19.64 9.30 24.40
CA TRP A 535 20.23 9.27 23.08
C TRP A 535 20.18 10.63 22.41
N ALA A 536 21.13 10.88 21.50
CA ALA A 536 21.18 12.07 20.67
C ALA A 536 21.69 11.70 19.27
N GLU A 537 21.05 12.26 18.24
CA GLU A 537 21.35 11.98 16.83
C GLU A 537 21.84 13.25 16.16
N GLN A 538 23.03 13.20 15.57
CA GLN A 538 23.60 14.27 14.76
C GLN A 538 23.67 13.87 13.29
N THR A 539 23.54 14.84 12.39
CA THR A 539 23.69 14.62 10.95
C THR A 539 25.16 14.46 10.59
N LEU A 540 25.47 13.48 9.74
CA LEU A 540 26.79 13.36 9.11
C LEU A 540 26.77 14.10 7.79
N SER A 541 27.79 14.91 7.53
CA SER A 541 27.99 15.50 6.21
C SER A 541 28.18 14.37 5.19
N PRO A 542 27.54 14.42 4.00
CA PRO A 542 27.82 13.44 2.97
C PRO A 542 29.31 13.47 2.64
N ALA A 543 29.94 12.30 2.54
CA ALA A 543 31.32 12.20 2.09
C ALA A 543 31.45 12.90 0.72
N PRO A 544 32.48 13.75 0.53
CA PRO A 544 32.65 14.57 -0.67
C PRO A 544 32.88 13.76 -1.96
#